data_AF-N2B8Z9-F1
#
_entry.id   AF-N2B8Z9-F1
#
_cell.length_a   1.000
_cell.length_b   1.000
_cell.length_c   1.000
_cell.angle_alpha   90.00
_cell.angle_beta   90.00
_cell.angle_gamma   90.00
#
_symmetry.space_group_name_H-M   'P 1'
#
loop_
_entity.id
_entity.type
_entity.pdbx_description
1 polymer ?
#
loop_
_entity_poly.entity_id
_entity_poly.type
_entity_poly.pdbx_seq_one_letter_code
_entity_poly.pdbx_strand_id
1 'polypeptide(L)'
;MTQQKNKTNTDQTSQAPPKLLRERLKEIEIRLVDLADFLNISRPTAYKFIQMYETGYKDSIEAKLLKFFDFVMSEKGLTKSKAMSYIVENLVQPKAKSTQDRAQIIANLLKKENSVKIEFIDMVAQTQVLDPILEYLLECQKILAKSKRALNEEEVAKIMPLNELYNKLGLRLDIKIKEQK
;
A
#
# COMPACT_ATOMS: atom_id res chain seq x y z
N MET A 1 -21.48 26.18 -54.88
CA MET A 1 -21.43 26.38 -53.42
C MET A 1 -22.10 25.20 -52.76
N THR A 2 -21.29 24.26 -52.30
CA THR A 2 -21.69 22.88 -51.97
C THR A 2 -21.77 22.75 -50.46
N GLN A 3 -22.94 22.43 -49.90
CA GLN A 3 -23.12 22.20 -48.47
C GLN A 3 -22.62 20.80 -48.11
N GLN A 4 -21.56 20.72 -47.30
CA GLN A 4 -21.07 19.50 -46.69
C GLN A 4 -21.93 19.16 -45.46
N LYS A 5 -22.57 17.98 -45.49
CA LYS A 5 -23.13 17.32 -44.31
C LYS A 5 -21.99 16.66 -43.54
N ASN A 6 -21.67 17.18 -42.35
CA ASN A 6 -20.79 16.51 -41.40
C ASN A 6 -21.48 15.26 -40.85
N LYS A 7 -20.94 14.08 -41.20
CA LYS A 7 -21.14 12.84 -40.47
C LYS A 7 -20.16 12.80 -39.30
N THR A 8 -20.65 12.97 -38.08
CA THR A 8 -19.91 12.59 -36.88
C THR A 8 -20.02 11.08 -36.70
N ASN A 9 -18.97 10.35 -37.08
CA ASN A 9 -18.73 8.99 -36.59
C ASN A 9 -18.30 9.09 -35.13
N THR A 10 -19.20 8.76 -34.22
CA THR A 10 -18.84 8.41 -32.84
C THR A 10 -18.39 6.96 -32.84
N ASP A 11 -17.07 6.76 -32.88
CA ASP A 11 -16.45 5.49 -32.51
C ASP A 11 -16.80 5.20 -31.04
N GLN A 12 -17.82 4.36 -30.85
CA GLN A 12 -18.07 3.71 -29.58
C GLN A 12 -16.96 2.68 -29.37
N THR A 13 -15.88 3.07 -28.70
CA THR A 13 -14.98 2.10 -28.09
C THR A 13 -15.77 1.33 -27.03
N SER A 14 -16.29 0.17 -27.43
CA SER A 14 -16.86 -0.84 -26.54
C SER A 14 -15.76 -1.38 -25.64
N GLN A 15 -15.39 -0.63 -24.61
CA GLN A 15 -14.57 -1.14 -23.53
C GLN A 15 -15.48 -2.04 -22.68
N ALA A 16 -15.19 -3.34 -22.69
CA ALA A 16 -15.80 -4.27 -21.75
C ALA A 16 -15.66 -3.69 -20.32
N PRO A 17 -16.70 -3.80 -19.48
CA PRO A 17 -16.63 -3.28 -18.12
C PRO A 17 -15.39 -3.83 -17.40
N PRO A 18 -14.77 -3.02 -16.51
CA PRO A 18 -13.59 -3.47 -15.78
C PRO A 18 -13.93 -4.77 -15.06
N LYS A 19 -13.20 -5.85 -15.39
CA LYS A 19 -13.41 -7.17 -14.78
C LYS A 19 -13.29 -7.04 -13.27
N LEU A 20 -14.21 -7.66 -12.54
CA LEU A 20 -14.15 -7.68 -11.09
C LEU A 20 -13.08 -8.68 -10.62
N LEU A 21 -12.46 -8.40 -9.48
CA LEU A 21 -11.41 -9.26 -8.92
C LEU A 21 -11.93 -10.69 -8.72
N ARG A 22 -13.16 -10.85 -8.23
CA ARG A 22 -13.81 -12.16 -8.07
C ARG A 22 -13.92 -12.95 -9.37
N GLU A 23 -14.17 -12.27 -10.48
CA GLU A 23 -14.28 -12.89 -11.80
C GLU A 23 -12.90 -13.33 -12.26
N ARG A 24 -11.90 -12.48 -12.05
CA ARG A 24 -10.52 -12.77 -12.42
C ARG A 24 -9.94 -13.95 -11.64
N LEU A 25 -10.21 -14.04 -10.34
CA LEU A 25 -9.84 -15.18 -9.50
C LEU A 25 -10.50 -16.48 -9.98
N LYS A 26 -11.78 -16.42 -10.39
CA LYS A 26 -12.50 -17.56 -10.94
C LYS A 26 -11.91 -18.03 -12.27
N GLU A 27 -11.53 -17.11 -13.16
CA GLU A 27 -10.91 -17.41 -14.45
C GLU A 27 -9.58 -18.15 -14.32
N ILE A 28 -8.80 -17.85 -13.28
CA ILE A 28 -7.53 -18.53 -12.99
C ILE A 28 -7.69 -19.71 -12.01
N GLU A 29 -8.93 -20.14 -11.78
CA GLU A 29 -9.30 -21.28 -10.94
C GLU A 29 -8.77 -21.22 -9.50
N ILE A 30 -8.66 -20.01 -8.94
CA ILE A 30 -8.39 -19.81 -7.51
C ILE A 30 -9.74 -19.69 -6.79
N ARG A 31 -10.04 -20.68 -5.95
CA ARG A 31 -11.25 -20.62 -5.13
C ARG A 31 -10.98 -19.75 -3.92
N LEU A 32 -12.01 -19.06 -3.49
CA LEU A 32 -11.96 -18.19 -2.30
C LEU A 32 -11.68 -18.95 -1.01
N VAL A 33 -12.06 -20.23 -0.98
CA VAL A 33 -11.71 -21.13 0.12
C VAL A 33 -10.20 -21.33 0.18
N ASP A 34 -9.57 -21.65 -0.96
CA ASP A 34 -8.13 -21.88 -1.04
C ASP A 34 -7.38 -20.60 -0.64
N LEU A 35 -7.85 -19.43 -1.12
CA LEU A 35 -7.26 -18.14 -0.74
C LEU A 35 -7.39 -17.85 0.77
N ALA A 36 -8.54 -18.13 1.37
CA ALA A 36 -8.74 -17.94 2.81
C ALA A 36 -7.79 -18.84 3.63
N ASP A 37 -7.63 -20.09 3.18
CA ASP A 37 -6.72 -21.06 3.80
C ASP A 37 -5.25 -20.62 3.65
N PHE A 38 -4.83 -20.15 2.47
CA PHE A 38 -3.47 -19.64 2.23
C PHE A 38 -3.14 -18.41 3.08
N LEU A 39 -4.12 -17.55 3.31
CA LEU A 39 -3.97 -16.32 4.09
C LEU A 39 -4.17 -16.55 5.60
N ASN A 40 -4.57 -17.75 6.02
CA ASN A 40 -4.95 -18.07 7.40
C ASN A 40 -6.01 -17.10 7.96
N ILE A 41 -7.03 -16.79 7.15
CA ILE A 41 -8.16 -15.92 7.53
C ILE A 41 -9.50 -16.63 7.36
N SER A 42 -10.54 -16.11 8.01
CA SER A 42 -11.89 -16.63 7.79
C SER A 42 -12.36 -16.35 6.35
N ARG A 43 -13.20 -17.25 5.80
CA ARG A 43 -13.83 -17.02 4.48
C ARG A 43 -14.58 -15.69 4.44
N PRO A 44 -15.43 -15.31 5.42
CA PRO A 44 -16.06 -13.99 5.45
C PRO A 44 -15.05 -12.83 5.35
N THR A 45 -13.89 -12.95 5.98
CA THR A 45 -12.82 -11.96 5.90
C THR A 45 -12.24 -11.87 4.48
N ALA A 46 -11.99 -13.01 3.82
CA ALA A 46 -11.53 -13.03 2.42
C ALA A 46 -12.56 -12.38 1.48
N TYR A 47 -13.85 -12.68 1.63
CA TYR A 47 -14.93 -12.04 0.87
C TYR A 47 -14.95 -10.52 1.09
N LYS A 48 -14.81 -10.09 2.35
CA LYS A 48 -14.79 -8.67 2.71
C LYS A 48 -13.61 -7.95 2.05
N PHE A 49 -12.42 -8.54 2.03
CA PHE A 49 -11.26 -7.92 1.37
C PHE A 49 -11.43 -7.79 -0.14
N ILE A 50 -12.03 -8.78 -0.81
CA ILE A 50 -12.35 -8.68 -2.24
C ILE A 50 -13.34 -7.56 -2.49
N GLN A 51 -14.41 -7.48 -1.69
CA GLN A 51 -15.39 -6.40 -1.80
C GLN A 51 -14.73 -5.04 -1.59
N MET A 52 -13.89 -4.90 -0.57
CA MET A 52 -13.14 -3.65 -0.31
C MET A 52 -12.24 -3.27 -1.47
N TYR A 53 -11.60 -4.24 -2.12
CA TYR A 53 -10.77 -4.01 -3.30
C TYR A 53 -11.59 -3.50 -4.48
N GLU A 54 -12.71 -4.17 -4.78
CA GLU A 54 -13.61 -3.83 -5.89
C GLU A 54 -14.34 -2.49 -5.69
N THR A 55 -14.59 -2.11 -4.43
CA THR A 55 -15.27 -0.84 -4.07
C THR A 55 -14.29 0.32 -3.82
N GLY A 56 -12.99 0.11 -4.01
CA GLY A 56 -11.97 1.16 -3.89
C GLY A 56 -11.48 1.45 -2.48
N TYR A 57 -11.99 0.78 -1.44
CA TYR A 57 -11.51 0.88 -0.05
C TYR A 57 -10.21 0.09 0.18
N LYS A 58 -9.22 0.27 -0.71
CA LYS A 58 -7.96 -0.47 -0.74
C LYS A 58 -7.06 -0.18 0.46
N ASP A 59 -7.18 1.02 1.06
CA ASP A 59 -6.34 1.43 2.20
C ASP A 59 -6.49 0.57 3.45
N SER A 60 -7.61 -0.12 3.56
CA SER A 60 -7.97 -0.97 4.69
C SER A 60 -7.64 -2.46 4.45
N ILE A 61 -7.00 -2.79 3.33
CA ILE A 61 -6.52 -4.13 2.99
C ILE A 61 -5.05 -4.24 3.40
N GLU A 62 -4.65 -5.41 3.91
CA GLU A 62 -3.25 -5.68 4.23
C GLU A 62 -2.36 -5.57 2.98
N ALA A 63 -1.16 -4.98 3.11
CA ALA A 63 -0.29 -4.65 1.99
C ALA A 63 0.04 -5.85 1.09
N LYS A 64 0.39 -7.01 1.67
CA LYS A 64 0.72 -8.22 0.91
C LYS A 64 -0.48 -8.72 0.08
N LEU A 65 -1.66 -8.68 0.68
CA LEU A 65 -2.91 -9.10 0.04
C LEU A 65 -3.34 -8.12 -1.06
N LEU A 66 -3.19 -6.82 -0.81
CA LEU A 66 -3.46 -5.79 -1.80
C LEU A 66 -2.56 -5.96 -3.03
N LYS A 67 -1.26 -6.20 -2.83
CA LYS A 67 -0.32 -6.48 -3.92
C LYS A 67 -0.68 -7.72 -4.71
N PHE A 68 -1.11 -8.79 -4.04
CA PHE A 68 -1.62 -9.97 -4.72
C PHE A 68 -2.85 -9.65 -5.58
N PHE A 69 -3.80 -8.86 -5.07
CA PHE A 69 -4.97 -8.44 -5.85
C PHE A 69 -4.61 -7.57 -7.05
N ASP A 70 -3.70 -6.61 -6.87
CA ASP A 70 -3.20 -5.78 -7.97
C ASP A 70 -2.44 -6.62 -9.00
N PHE A 71 -1.65 -7.61 -8.57
CA PHE A 71 -1.01 -8.58 -9.45
C PHE A 71 -2.03 -9.40 -10.25
N VAL A 72 -3.09 -9.91 -9.60
CA VAL A 72 -4.16 -10.66 -10.27
C VAL A 72 -4.85 -9.83 -11.36
N MET A 73 -5.04 -8.55 -11.10
CA MET A 73 -5.74 -7.62 -11.99
C MET A 73 -4.86 -7.09 -13.13
N SER A 74 -3.56 -6.92 -12.90
CA SER A 74 -2.64 -6.29 -13.86
C SER A 74 -1.90 -7.29 -14.75
N GLU A 75 -1.67 -8.52 -14.28
CA GLU A 75 -0.86 -9.50 -15.00
C GLU A 75 -1.61 -10.10 -16.21
N LYS A 76 -1.07 -9.86 -17.41
CA LYS A 76 -1.58 -10.44 -18.66
C LYS A 76 -1.18 -11.92 -18.76
N GLY A 77 -2.14 -12.78 -19.11
CA GLY A 77 -1.87 -14.22 -19.23
C GLY A 77 -1.55 -14.89 -17.89
N LEU A 78 -2.06 -14.35 -16.79
CA LEU A 78 -1.96 -14.96 -15.47
C LEU A 78 -2.57 -16.37 -15.48
N THR A 79 -1.81 -17.35 -15.01
CA THR A 79 -2.24 -18.74 -14.84
C THR A 79 -2.35 -19.08 -13.36
N LYS A 80 -3.09 -20.15 -13.05
CA LYS A 80 -3.19 -20.70 -11.69
C LYS A 80 -1.81 -20.92 -11.07
N SER A 81 -0.90 -21.56 -11.81
CA SER A 81 0.46 -21.85 -11.33
C SER A 81 1.24 -20.57 -10.98
N LYS A 82 1.21 -19.54 -11.84
CA LYS A 82 1.88 -18.26 -11.56
C LYS A 82 1.32 -17.58 -10.32
N ALA A 83 0.01 -17.57 -10.15
CA ALA A 83 -0.64 -16.99 -8.98
C ALA A 83 -0.34 -17.77 -7.70
N MET A 84 -0.29 -19.10 -7.77
CA MET A 84 0.10 -19.96 -6.65
C MET A 84 1.55 -19.74 -6.23
N SER A 85 2.48 -19.62 -7.17
CA SER A 85 3.88 -19.27 -6.87
C SER A 85 3.97 -17.94 -6.14
N TYR A 86 3.24 -16.92 -6.62
CA TYR A 86 3.19 -15.61 -5.96
C TYR A 86 2.69 -15.73 -4.51
N ILE A 87 1.62 -16.50 -4.27
CA ILE A 87 1.07 -16.72 -2.93
C ILE A 87 2.13 -17.35 -2.01
N VAL A 88 2.80 -18.41 -2.46
CA VAL A 88 3.81 -19.10 -1.65
C VAL A 88 4.99 -18.16 -1.31
N GLU A 89 5.48 -17.42 -2.30
CA GLU A 89 6.67 -16.56 -2.17
C GLU A 89 6.39 -15.28 -1.38
N ASN A 90 5.18 -14.70 -1.48
CA ASN A 90 4.90 -13.35 -0.96
C ASN A 90 3.89 -13.32 0.18
N LEU A 91 3.01 -14.32 0.29
CA LEU A 91 1.96 -14.38 1.33
C LEU A 91 2.28 -15.38 2.43
N VAL A 92 2.78 -16.57 2.10
CA VAL A 92 2.93 -17.68 3.07
C VAL A 92 4.30 -17.74 3.75
N GLN A 93 5.40 -17.38 3.08
CA GLN A 93 6.75 -17.50 3.66
C GLN A 93 7.58 -16.21 3.58
N PRO A 94 7.95 -15.61 4.73
CA PRO A 94 9.10 -14.73 4.81
C PRO A 94 10.21 -15.42 5.61
N LYS A 95 10.84 -16.47 5.07
CA LYS A 95 12.10 -16.97 5.66
C LYS A 95 13.26 -16.27 4.97
N ALA A 96 13.74 -15.17 5.55
CA ALA A 96 14.91 -14.46 5.03
C ALA A 96 16.14 -15.38 5.08
N LYS A 97 16.75 -15.70 3.94
CA LYS A 97 18.03 -16.41 3.86
C LYS A 97 19.16 -15.51 3.35
N SER A 98 18.83 -14.38 2.73
CA SER A 98 19.77 -13.42 2.13
C SER A 98 19.31 -11.97 2.32
N THR A 99 20.19 -10.99 2.08
CA THR A 99 19.84 -9.55 2.06
C THR A 99 18.74 -9.24 1.05
N GLN A 100 18.74 -9.92 -0.10
CA GLN A 100 17.70 -9.77 -1.12
C GLN A 100 16.34 -10.26 -0.60
N ASP A 101 16.31 -11.34 0.19
CA ASP A 101 15.09 -11.83 0.82
C ASP A 101 14.55 -10.83 1.86
N ARG A 102 15.43 -10.17 2.63
CA ARG A 102 15.01 -9.14 3.60
C ARG A 102 14.40 -7.93 2.92
N ALA A 103 15.04 -7.43 1.86
CA ALA A 103 14.50 -6.33 1.06
C ALA A 103 13.12 -6.67 0.50
N GLN A 104 12.92 -7.90 -0.01
CA GLN A 104 11.62 -8.36 -0.50
C GLN A 104 10.58 -8.48 0.62
N ILE A 105 10.97 -8.99 1.80
CA ILE A 105 10.07 -9.06 2.97
C ILE A 105 9.62 -7.67 3.40
N ILE A 106 10.55 -6.71 3.51
CA ILE A 106 10.25 -5.33 3.85
C ILE A 106 9.36 -4.71 2.77
N ALA A 107 9.69 -4.89 1.49
CA ALA A 107 8.90 -4.40 0.38
C ALA A 107 7.46 -4.91 0.46
N ASN A 108 7.26 -6.19 0.77
CA ASN A 108 5.96 -6.83 0.92
C ASN A 108 5.12 -6.25 2.08
N LEU A 109 5.74 -5.66 3.09
CA LEU A 109 5.04 -4.98 4.19
C LEU A 109 4.61 -3.53 3.83
N LEU A 110 5.19 -2.93 2.80
CA LEU A 110 4.88 -1.55 2.40
C LEU A 110 3.63 -1.47 1.51
N LYS A 111 2.73 -0.54 1.80
CA LYS A 111 1.55 -0.23 0.95
C LYS A 111 1.93 0.31 -0.43
N LYS A 112 3.01 1.10 -0.49
CA LYS A 112 3.59 1.64 -1.72
C LYS A 112 5.07 1.35 -1.73
N GLU A 113 5.58 0.87 -2.85
CA GLU A 113 6.99 0.59 -3.01
C GLU A 113 7.82 1.88 -2.88
N ASN A 114 8.88 1.81 -2.07
CA ASN A 114 9.79 2.91 -1.80
C ASN A 114 11.16 2.31 -1.43
N SER A 115 12.10 2.36 -2.37
CA SER A 115 13.44 1.77 -2.23
C SER A 115 14.20 2.35 -1.04
N VAL A 116 14.17 3.67 -0.87
CA VAL A 116 14.83 4.36 0.26
C VAL A 116 14.26 3.88 1.60
N LYS A 117 12.94 3.71 1.68
CA LYS A 117 12.28 3.20 2.89
C LYS A 117 12.65 1.74 3.16
N ILE A 118 12.78 0.92 2.12
CA ILE A 118 13.20 -0.49 2.25
C ILE A 118 14.63 -0.55 2.79
N GLU A 119 15.54 0.18 2.18
CA GLU A 119 16.95 0.24 2.58
C GLU A 119 17.11 0.78 4.01
N PHE A 120 16.37 1.85 4.36
CA PHE A 120 16.40 2.41 5.69
C PHE A 120 15.93 1.41 6.76
N ILE A 121 14.82 0.69 6.51
CA ILE A 121 14.32 -0.32 7.46
C ILE A 121 15.31 -1.48 7.61
N ASP A 122 15.91 -1.97 6.50
CA ASP A 122 16.92 -3.03 6.57
C ASP A 122 18.14 -2.58 7.36
N MET A 123 18.59 -1.32 7.17
CA MET A 123 19.73 -0.75 7.88
C MET A 123 19.45 -0.54 9.37
N VAL A 124 18.29 0.00 9.74
CA VAL A 124 17.89 0.18 11.15
C VAL A 124 17.75 -1.18 11.85
N ALA A 125 17.31 -2.22 11.15
CA ALA A 125 17.25 -3.57 11.72
C ALA A 125 18.62 -4.21 11.98
N GLN A 126 19.71 -3.66 11.43
CA GLN A 126 21.06 -4.21 11.49
C GLN A 126 22.04 -3.37 12.32
N THR A 127 21.72 -2.11 12.60
CA THR A 127 22.63 -1.17 13.26
C THR A 127 21.93 -0.48 14.42
N GLN A 128 22.70 -0.11 15.44
CA GLN A 128 22.18 0.54 16.65
C GLN A 128 22.37 2.07 16.65
N VAL A 129 23.03 2.61 15.62
CA VAL A 129 23.40 4.04 15.55
C VAL A 129 22.16 4.94 15.60
N LEU A 130 21.03 4.47 15.08
CA LEU A 130 19.77 5.22 15.07
C LEU A 130 18.81 4.82 16.20
N ASP A 131 19.11 3.82 17.03
CA ASP A 131 18.21 3.36 18.10
C ASP A 131 17.76 4.50 19.04
N PRO A 132 18.65 5.41 19.50
CA PRO A 132 18.26 6.48 20.40
C PRO A 132 17.23 7.46 19.81
N ILE A 133 17.17 7.60 18.48
CA ILE A 133 16.22 8.52 17.82
C ILE A 133 14.90 7.83 17.46
N LEU A 134 14.82 6.49 17.48
CA LEU A 134 13.61 5.76 17.06
C LEU A 134 12.41 6.09 17.95
N GLU A 135 12.61 6.19 19.28
CA GLU A 135 11.55 6.54 20.22
C GLU A 135 10.97 7.93 19.90
N TYR A 136 11.85 8.91 19.68
CA TYR A 136 11.46 10.26 19.29
C TYR A 136 10.65 10.29 17.98
N LEU A 137 11.11 9.57 16.95
CA LEU A 137 10.41 9.50 15.66
C LEU A 137 9.03 8.83 15.79
N LEU A 138 8.90 7.82 16.65
CA LEU A 138 7.63 7.18 16.97
C LEU A 138 6.67 8.14 17.69
N GLU A 139 7.16 8.94 18.63
CA GLU A 139 6.34 9.98 19.27
C GLU A 139 5.86 11.03 18.28
N CYS A 140 6.75 11.53 17.41
CA CYS A 140 6.39 12.49 16.37
C CYS A 140 5.32 11.92 15.44
N GLN A 141 5.43 10.66 15.03
CA GLN A 141 4.42 10.01 14.19
C GLN A 141 3.06 9.91 14.89
N LYS A 142 3.03 9.62 16.20
CA LYS A 142 1.79 9.61 16.99
C LYS A 142 1.15 10.99 17.05
N ILE A 143 1.94 12.07 17.12
CA ILE A 143 1.45 13.45 17.10
C ILE A 143 0.88 13.79 15.71
N LEU A 144 1.63 13.50 14.63
CA LEU A 144 1.22 13.78 13.25
C LEU A 144 -0.05 13.03 12.84
N ALA A 145 -0.23 11.79 13.32
CA ALA A 145 -1.44 11.02 13.07
C ALA A 145 -2.71 11.71 13.60
N LYS A 146 -2.60 12.64 14.55
CA LYS A 146 -3.72 13.41 15.12
C LYS A 146 -4.17 14.60 14.25
N SER A 147 -3.76 14.66 12.99
CA SER A 147 -3.99 15.65 11.91
C SER A 147 -5.31 16.46 11.87
N LYS A 148 -6.35 16.07 12.61
CA LYS A 148 -7.64 16.76 12.72
C LYS A 148 -7.77 17.68 13.93
N ARG A 149 -6.86 17.65 14.91
CA ARG A 149 -6.89 18.53 16.09
C ARG A 149 -5.68 19.46 16.12
N ALA A 150 -5.88 20.67 16.62
CA ALA A 150 -4.77 21.54 16.96
C ALA A 150 -3.93 20.91 18.08
N LEU A 151 -2.61 20.96 17.93
CA LEU A 151 -1.69 20.46 18.93
C LEU A 151 -1.72 21.33 20.19
N ASN A 152 -1.49 20.71 21.35
CA ASN A 152 -1.23 21.45 22.59
C ASN A 152 0.25 21.88 22.67
N GLU A 153 0.59 22.72 23.66
CA GLU A 153 1.97 23.25 23.80
C GLU A 153 3.03 22.15 23.95
N GLU A 154 2.72 21.08 24.68
CA GLU A 154 3.63 19.94 24.87
C GLU A 154 3.88 19.19 23.55
N GLU A 155 2.82 18.93 22.78
CA GLU A 155 2.90 18.28 21.46
C GLU A 155 3.67 19.14 20.46
N VAL A 156 3.48 20.46 20.50
CA VAL A 156 4.25 21.43 19.69
C VAL A 156 5.73 21.37 20.06
N ALA A 157 6.06 21.43 21.36
CA ALA A 157 7.45 21.37 21.82
C ALA A 157 8.16 20.07 21.38
N LYS A 158 7.47 18.93 21.44
CA LYS A 158 8.02 17.63 21.01
C LYS A 158 8.26 17.56 19.49
N ILE A 159 7.37 18.11 18.67
CA ILE A 159 7.50 18.02 17.21
C ILE A 159 8.40 19.10 16.59
N MET A 160 8.66 20.18 17.34
CA MET A 160 9.42 21.33 16.85
C MET A 160 10.83 20.98 16.32
N PRO A 161 11.64 20.13 16.98
CA PRO A 161 12.95 19.74 16.43
C PRO A 161 12.83 19.04 15.06
N LEU A 162 11.82 18.18 14.87
CA LEU A 162 11.55 17.54 13.59
C LEU A 162 11.11 18.55 12.52
N ASN A 163 10.28 19.53 12.90
CA ASN A 163 9.87 20.62 12.01
C ASN A 163 11.06 21.47 11.53
N GLU A 164 11.95 21.83 12.44
CA GLU A 164 13.19 22.55 12.10
C GLU A 164 14.10 21.74 11.19
N LEU A 165 14.25 20.43 11.44
CA LEU A 165 15.01 19.54 10.58
C LEU A 165 14.45 19.52 9.16
N TYR A 166 13.13 19.38 9.00
CA TYR A 166 12.49 19.41 7.67
C TYR A 166 12.73 20.75 6.97
N ASN A 167 12.55 21.87 7.69
CA ASN A 167 12.77 23.20 7.13
C ASN A 167 14.23 23.40 6.67
N LYS A 168 15.21 22.92 7.45
CA LYS A 168 16.63 22.95 7.05
C LYS A 168 16.92 22.11 5.81
N LEU A 169 16.14 21.06 5.57
CA LEU A 169 16.21 20.23 4.38
C LEU A 169 15.35 20.73 3.21
N GLY A 170 14.69 21.89 3.35
CA GLY A 170 13.77 22.44 2.33
C GLY A 170 12.45 21.69 2.20
N LEU A 171 12.10 20.87 3.20
CA LEU A 171 10.85 20.10 3.28
C LEU A 171 9.82 20.83 4.17
N ARG A 172 8.55 20.46 4.04
CA ARG A 172 7.46 20.99 4.88
C ARG A 172 6.75 19.86 5.62
N LEU A 173 6.53 20.05 6.92
CA LEU A 173 5.65 19.23 7.75
C LEU A 173 4.28 19.90 7.86
N ASP A 174 3.21 19.15 7.60
CA ASP A 174 1.84 19.64 7.74
C ASP A 174 1.42 19.56 9.22
N ILE A 175 1.59 20.66 9.95
CA ILE A 175 1.29 20.78 11.38
C ILE A 175 0.32 21.94 11.60
N LYS A 176 -0.82 21.67 12.25
CA LYS A 176 -1.78 22.70 12.67
C LYS A 176 -1.49 23.14 14.10
N ILE A 177 -0.79 24.25 14.25
CA ILE A 177 -0.52 24.89 15.55
C ILE A 177 -1.69 25.83 15.87
N LYS A 178 -2.19 25.79 17.11
CA LYS A 178 -3.15 26.80 17.60
C LYS A 178 -2.39 28.12 17.74
N GLU A 179 -2.69 29.10 16.90
CA GLU A 179 -2.23 30.47 17.15
C GLU A 179 -2.87 30.98 18.44
N GLN A 180 -2.04 31.33 19.42
CA GLN A 180 -2.50 32.09 20.58
C GLN A 180 -2.73 33.53 20.13
N LYS A 181 -4.00 33.99 20.22
CA LYS A 181 -4.35 35.41 20.15
C LYS A 181 -4.05 36.08 21.48
#